data_AF-A0A5C6BLI1-F1
#
_entry.id   AF-A0A5C6BLI1-F1
#
_cell.length_a   1.000
_cell.length_b   1.000
_cell.length_c   1.000
_cell.angle_alpha   90.00
_cell.angle_beta   90.00
_cell.angle_gamma   90.00
#
_symmetry.space_group_name_H-M   'P 1'
#
loop_
_entity.id
_entity.type
_entity.pdbx_description
1 polymer ?
#
loop_
_entity_poly.entity_id
_entity_poly.type
_entity_poly.pdbx_seq_one_letter_code
_entity_poly.pdbx_strand_id
1 'polypeptide(L)'
;MWTTVRQIFRTAPVTASIIFICSGLLAWIFYLVLFEEANYRIAQEQLGVPLKFVMLGGQNGTADIELGFTKLWDGEWWRVILAGLHHGGSMTSGLIHLVMNCLGLWYLGQLLEYRIGSLRMALLFVSSLVVSMLPEFLMGSAAVGMSGAICAMFGYLLVLRHHDRYILEMLPDQVVRIMLIWLVACIPATYFDILPVANLAHFSGLGYGYLAARVAYAQTPWKVSARAGFLAAHLLIPIGLYAVVHPVWNAAYHWHLGTSQSLSRQDRIMHLRQAVAINPQLDPVWVELYKQYLKSGNLHNAWTAILQGVHNNPSSTTAIRKAAFMGQLFQTPENRKLARRILDDVFDDDAPAWAERLLAQAPGSQRFRFTLPTDPPNKYEIGKPVKLPEPARIDPNPQNEPLAPPDPDEADSAAVGTAT
;
A
#
# COMPACT_ATOMS: atom_id res chain seq x y z
N MET A 1 -1.12 34.61 -28.50
CA MET A 1 -1.31 33.40 -27.66
C MET A 1 -0.87 32.12 -28.39
N TRP A 2 -1.38 31.83 -29.59
CA TRP A 2 -1.00 30.64 -30.38
C TRP A 2 0.48 30.58 -30.82
N THR A 3 1.10 31.74 -31.12
CA THR A 3 2.53 31.85 -31.45
C THR A 3 3.43 31.45 -30.27
N THR A 4 3.01 31.79 -29.05
CA THR A 4 3.71 31.48 -27.80
C THR A 4 3.63 29.99 -27.46
N VAL A 5 2.44 29.38 -27.55
CA VAL A 5 2.26 27.94 -27.23
C VAL A 5 3.06 27.05 -28.19
N ARG A 6 3.03 27.32 -29.50
CA ARG A 6 3.86 26.56 -30.47
C ARG A 6 5.35 26.71 -30.21
N GLN A 7 5.79 27.88 -29.77
CA GLN A 7 7.20 28.13 -29.45
C GLN A 7 7.64 27.33 -28.22
N ILE A 8 6.77 27.23 -27.21
CA ILE A 8 6.99 26.44 -25.99
C ILE A 8 7.16 24.95 -26.29
N PHE A 9 6.26 24.37 -27.09
CA PHE A 9 6.38 22.97 -27.51
C PHE A 9 7.60 22.70 -28.40
N ARG A 10 8.20 23.74 -28.99
CA ARG A 10 9.45 23.61 -29.77
C ARG A 10 10.69 23.69 -28.89
N THR A 11 10.66 24.43 -27.78
CA THR A 11 11.82 24.62 -26.91
C THR A 11 11.87 23.61 -25.76
N ALA A 12 10.72 23.19 -25.25
CA ALA A 12 10.61 22.25 -24.13
C ALA A 12 9.39 21.32 -24.31
N PRO A 13 9.39 20.45 -25.35
CA PRO A 13 8.26 19.59 -25.65
C PRO A 13 7.87 18.67 -24.50
N VAL A 14 8.82 18.08 -23.77
CA VAL A 14 8.51 17.13 -22.68
C VAL A 14 7.84 17.85 -21.53
N THR A 15 8.39 19.00 -21.12
CA THR A 15 7.84 19.85 -20.07
C THR A 15 6.39 20.25 -20.41
N ALA A 16 6.17 20.72 -21.64
CA ALA A 16 4.85 21.11 -22.11
C ALA A 16 3.86 19.94 -22.19
N SER A 17 4.31 18.77 -22.66
CA SER A 17 3.50 17.55 -22.71
C SER A 17 3.07 17.08 -21.32
N ILE A 18 3.95 17.10 -20.33
CA ILE A 18 3.61 16.70 -18.96
C ILE A 18 2.56 17.64 -18.36
N ILE A 19 2.73 18.96 -18.51
CA ILE A 19 1.74 19.95 -18.06
C ILE A 19 0.39 19.71 -18.72
N PHE A 20 0.38 19.47 -20.03
CA PHE A 20 -0.85 19.18 -20.78
C PHE A 20 -1.53 17.90 -20.30
N ILE A 21 -0.78 16.81 -20.09
CA ILE A 21 -1.30 15.53 -19.60
C ILE A 21 -1.90 15.71 -18.20
N CYS A 22 -1.17 16.28 -17.25
CA CYS A 22 -1.66 16.43 -15.87
C CYS A 22 -2.88 17.35 -15.79
N SER A 23 -2.89 18.43 -16.58
CA SER A 23 -4.04 19.34 -16.66
C SER A 23 -5.26 18.69 -17.30
N GLY A 24 -5.05 17.91 -18.38
CA GLY A 24 -6.11 17.16 -19.04
C GLY A 24 -6.70 16.08 -18.14
N LEU A 25 -5.85 15.35 -17.40
CA LEU A 25 -6.30 14.36 -16.41
C LEU A 25 -7.15 15.00 -15.31
N LEU A 26 -6.69 16.11 -14.73
CA LEU A 26 -7.47 16.80 -13.70
C LEU A 26 -8.80 17.33 -14.25
N ALA A 27 -8.79 17.94 -15.43
CA ALA A 27 -10.01 18.46 -16.07
C ALA A 27 -11.01 17.35 -16.40
N TRP A 28 -10.52 16.20 -16.88
CA TRP A 28 -11.36 15.05 -17.17
C TRP A 28 -11.96 14.44 -15.91
N ILE A 29 -11.18 14.28 -14.84
CA ILE A 29 -11.70 13.84 -13.54
C ILE A 29 -12.75 14.82 -13.02
N PHE A 30 -12.51 16.12 -13.16
CA PHE A 30 -13.47 17.14 -12.77
C PHE A 30 -14.78 17.04 -13.57
N TYR A 31 -14.68 16.80 -14.88
CA TYR A 31 -15.85 16.54 -15.71
C TYR A 31 -16.66 15.34 -15.22
N LEU A 32 -15.99 14.22 -14.92
CA LEU A 32 -16.65 13.02 -14.38
C LEU A 32 -17.35 13.30 -13.05
N VAL A 33 -16.69 14.03 -12.13
CA VAL A 33 -17.26 14.39 -10.83
C VAL A 33 -18.52 15.25 -10.99
N LEU A 34 -18.49 16.23 -11.89
CA LEU A 34 -19.59 17.19 -12.04
C LEU A 34 -20.78 16.66 -12.86
N PHE A 35 -20.50 15.85 -13.87
CA PHE A 35 -21.49 15.53 -14.91
C PHE A 35 -21.80 14.03 -15.02
N GLU A 36 -20.96 13.16 -14.47
CA GLU A 36 -21.11 11.71 -14.63
C GLU A 36 -20.75 10.95 -13.33
N GLU A 37 -21.47 11.19 -12.23
CA GLU A 37 -21.16 10.59 -10.92
C GLU A 37 -21.02 9.06 -10.95
N ALA A 38 -21.83 8.37 -11.78
CA ALA A 38 -21.72 6.93 -11.98
C ALA A 38 -20.39 6.53 -12.66
N ASN A 39 -19.95 7.30 -13.66
CA ASN A 39 -18.68 7.07 -14.34
C ASN A 39 -17.49 7.54 -13.51
N TYR A 40 -17.67 8.50 -12.61
CA TYR A 40 -16.66 8.90 -11.64
C TYR A 40 -16.27 7.74 -10.73
N ARG A 41 -17.25 7.00 -10.18
CA ARG A 41 -16.97 5.82 -9.35
C ARG A 41 -16.23 4.73 -10.13
N ILE A 42 -16.66 4.47 -11.37
CA ILE A 42 -15.98 3.51 -12.27
C ILE A 42 -14.57 3.99 -12.60
N ALA A 43 -14.37 5.28 -12.85
CA ALA A 43 -13.07 5.86 -13.12
C ALA A 43 -12.15 5.80 -11.89
N GLN A 44 -12.68 6.00 -10.68
CA GLN A 44 -11.93 5.76 -9.44
C GLN A 44 -11.49 4.30 -9.33
N GLU A 45 -12.37 3.34 -9.63
CA GLU A 45 -12.07 1.90 -9.59
C GLU A 45 -11.04 1.48 -10.66
N GLN A 46 -11.19 1.99 -11.89
CA GLN A 46 -10.33 1.61 -13.02
C GLN A 46 -8.98 2.34 -13.01
N LEU A 47 -8.96 3.64 -12.71
CA LEU A 47 -7.73 4.44 -12.74
C LEU A 47 -6.98 4.40 -11.41
N GLY A 48 -7.68 4.10 -10.30
CA GLY A 48 -7.14 3.77 -8.96
C GLY A 48 -5.85 4.47 -8.61
N VAL A 49 -5.88 5.78 -8.77
CA VAL A 49 -5.08 6.66 -7.96
C VAL A 49 -5.83 6.82 -6.63
N PRO A 50 -5.16 6.99 -5.48
CA PRO A 50 -5.79 7.50 -4.28
C PRO A 50 -6.31 8.93 -4.54
N LEU A 51 -7.40 9.02 -5.30
CA LEU A 51 -8.12 10.24 -5.63
C LEU A 51 -8.94 10.59 -4.40
N LYS A 52 -8.28 11.22 -3.43
CA LYS A 52 -8.97 11.84 -2.30
C LYS A 52 -9.71 13.08 -2.80
N PHE A 53 -10.83 12.97 -3.52
CA PHE A 53 -11.73 14.10 -3.71
C PHE A 53 -12.76 14.11 -2.58
N VAL A 54 -12.41 14.80 -1.48
CA VAL A 54 -13.42 15.20 -0.50
C VAL A 54 -14.23 16.34 -1.13
N MET A 55 -15.38 16.00 -1.71
CA MET A 55 -16.43 16.98 -1.97
C MET A 55 -16.88 17.55 -0.63
N LEU A 56 -16.99 18.88 -0.55
CA LEU A 56 -17.56 19.58 0.62
C LEU A 56 -18.92 18.94 0.98
N GLY A 57 -18.93 18.12 2.03
CA GLY A 57 -20.14 17.43 2.53
C GLY A 57 -20.08 15.90 2.65
N GLY A 58 -19.04 15.22 2.17
CA GLY A 58 -18.95 13.75 2.26
C GLY A 58 -18.43 13.24 3.61
N GLN A 59 -19.33 12.78 4.48
CA GLN A 59 -18.97 11.96 5.64
C GLN A 59 -18.46 10.59 5.18
N ASN A 60 -17.48 10.06 5.92
CA ASN A 60 -16.78 8.77 5.75
C ASN A 60 -15.47 8.83 4.95
N GLY A 61 -14.47 9.53 5.50
CA GLY A 61 -13.08 9.31 5.13
C GLY A 61 -12.62 7.93 5.62
N THR A 62 -12.31 7.01 4.70
CA THR A 62 -11.46 5.80 4.87
C THR A 62 -11.50 4.93 3.59
N ALA A 63 -12.68 4.78 2.96
CA ALA A 63 -12.89 3.84 1.86
C ALA A 63 -12.05 4.11 0.60
N ASP A 64 -11.83 5.38 0.23
CA ASP A 64 -11.16 5.74 -1.03
C ASP A 64 -9.65 5.44 -1.04
N ILE A 65 -9.01 5.49 0.14
CA ILE A 65 -7.58 5.15 0.29
C ILE A 65 -7.42 3.62 0.32
N GLU A 66 -8.34 2.92 0.97
CA GLU A 66 -8.36 1.46 1.02
C GLU A 66 -8.53 0.84 -0.38
N LEU A 67 -9.37 1.41 -1.24
CA LEU A 67 -9.59 0.88 -2.59
C LEU A 67 -8.35 1.03 -3.50
N GLY A 68 -7.59 2.12 -3.37
CA GLY A 68 -6.37 2.34 -4.15
C GLY A 68 -5.25 1.35 -3.79
N PHE A 69 -5.06 1.08 -2.49
CA PHE A 69 -4.04 0.13 -2.04
C PHE A 69 -4.40 -1.33 -2.36
N THR A 70 -5.67 -1.71 -2.23
CA THR A 70 -6.10 -3.10 -2.54
C THR A 70 -5.83 -3.48 -4.00
N LYS A 71 -6.13 -2.58 -4.95
CA LYS A 71 -5.82 -2.80 -6.37
C LYS A 71 -4.33 -2.80 -6.68
N LEU A 72 -3.57 -1.93 -6.01
CA LEU A 72 -2.11 -1.97 -6.10
C LEU A 72 -1.58 -3.33 -5.64
N TRP A 73 -2.11 -3.88 -4.55
CA TRP A 73 -1.77 -5.19 -4.00
C TRP A 73 -2.26 -6.38 -4.84
N ASP A 74 -3.24 -6.16 -5.72
CA ASP A 74 -3.69 -7.14 -6.72
C ASP A 74 -2.75 -7.22 -7.95
N GLY A 75 -1.66 -6.43 -7.97
CA GLY A 75 -0.64 -6.49 -9.02
C GLY A 75 -0.62 -5.29 -9.98
N GLU A 76 -1.45 -4.28 -9.74
CA GLU A 76 -1.55 -3.10 -10.62
C GLU A 76 -0.42 -2.08 -10.37
N TRP A 77 0.83 -2.49 -10.58
CA TRP A 77 2.04 -1.70 -10.33
C TRP A 77 2.09 -0.36 -11.09
N TRP A 78 1.41 -0.27 -12.24
CA TRP A 78 1.33 0.96 -13.04
C TRP A 78 0.62 2.10 -12.30
N ARG A 79 -0.15 1.80 -11.25
CA ARG A 79 -0.79 2.79 -10.39
C ARG A 79 0.22 3.71 -9.70
N VAL A 80 1.43 3.23 -9.40
CA VAL A 80 2.52 4.07 -8.86
C VAL A 80 2.90 5.18 -9.85
N ILE A 81 2.94 4.86 -11.15
CA ILE A 81 3.25 5.83 -12.20
C ILE A 81 2.09 6.79 -12.40
N LEU A 82 0.86 6.27 -12.47
CA LEU A 82 -0.33 7.10 -12.65
C LEU A 82 -0.52 8.05 -11.46
N ALA A 83 -0.25 7.62 -10.24
CA ALA A 83 -0.35 8.46 -9.04
C ALA A 83 0.53 9.72 -9.15
N GLY A 84 1.73 9.62 -9.71
CA GLY A 84 2.59 10.78 -9.95
C GLY A 84 2.09 11.75 -11.03
N LEU A 85 1.17 11.33 -11.92
CA LEU A 85 0.58 12.19 -12.94
C LEU A 85 -0.76 12.83 -12.51
N HIS A 86 -1.30 12.41 -11.37
CA HIS A 86 -2.58 12.87 -10.85
C HIS A 86 -2.42 13.88 -9.73
N HIS A 87 -3.37 14.79 -9.58
CA HIS A 87 -3.39 15.79 -8.52
C HIS A 87 -4.71 15.67 -7.77
N GLY A 88 -4.72 14.86 -6.71
CA GLY A 88 -5.88 14.64 -5.84
C GLY A 88 -6.00 15.67 -4.71
N GLY A 89 -7.06 15.53 -3.91
CA GLY A 89 -7.45 16.45 -2.83
C GLY A 89 -8.89 16.94 -3.00
N SER A 90 -9.39 17.77 -2.07
CA SER A 90 -10.57 18.59 -2.35
C SER A 90 -10.37 19.39 -3.65
N MET A 91 -11.46 19.74 -4.34
CA MET A 91 -11.46 20.54 -5.58
C MET A 91 -10.46 21.70 -5.54
N THR A 92 -10.45 22.45 -4.43
CA THR A 92 -9.53 23.58 -4.23
C THR A 92 -8.08 23.12 -4.08
N SER A 93 -7.83 22.13 -3.22
CA SER A 93 -6.46 21.63 -2.97
C SER A 93 -5.84 20.92 -4.17
N GLY A 94 -6.62 20.16 -4.94
CA GLY A 94 -6.14 19.48 -6.16
C GLY A 94 -5.75 20.48 -7.24
N LEU A 95 -6.56 21.54 -7.43
CA LEU A 95 -6.24 22.61 -8.37
C LEU A 95 -5.00 23.40 -7.94
N ILE A 96 -4.91 23.81 -6.67
CA ILE A 96 -3.73 24.51 -6.14
C ILE A 96 -2.48 23.64 -6.30
N HIS A 97 -2.57 22.35 -5.97
CA HIS A 97 -1.47 21.41 -6.10
C HIS A 97 -1.01 21.24 -7.55
N LEU A 98 -1.95 21.12 -8.51
CA LEU A 98 -1.61 21.08 -9.93
C LEU A 98 -0.95 22.39 -10.38
N VAL A 99 -1.53 23.55 -10.05
CA VAL A 99 -0.98 24.86 -10.45
C VAL A 99 0.44 25.03 -9.93
N MET A 100 0.70 24.73 -8.65
CA MET A 100 2.04 24.82 -8.07
C MET A 100 3.04 23.90 -8.77
N ASN A 101 2.63 22.67 -9.09
CA ASN A 101 3.48 21.74 -9.83
C ASN A 101 3.70 22.19 -11.27
N CYS A 102 2.69 22.70 -11.96
CA CYS A 102 2.82 23.24 -13.30
C CYS A 102 3.76 24.45 -13.32
N LEU A 103 3.70 25.34 -12.33
CA LEU A 103 4.64 26.46 -12.19
C LEU A 103 6.08 25.98 -11.93
N GLY A 104 6.26 25.02 -11.02
CA GLY A 104 7.58 24.46 -10.72
C GLY A 104 8.18 23.73 -11.92
N LEU A 105 7.39 22.90 -12.60
CA LEU A 105 7.78 22.19 -13.81
C LEU A 105 8.03 23.15 -14.97
N TRP A 106 7.21 24.19 -15.12
CA TRP A 106 7.42 25.23 -16.12
C TRP A 106 8.78 25.90 -15.94
N TYR A 107 9.08 26.34 -14.72
CA TYR A 107 10.31 27.07 -14.42
C TYR A 107 11.55 26.18 -14.50
N LEU A 108 11.56 25.04 -13.80
CA LEU A 108 12.73 24.16 -13.74
C LEU A 108 12.85 23.26 -14.97
N GLY A 109 11.72 22.74 -15.46
CA GLY A 109 11.69 21.78 -16.55
C GLY A 109 12.17 22.36 -17.87
N GLN A 110 11.75 23.58 -18.22
CA GLN A 110 12.28 24.25 -19.42
C GLN A 110 13.79 24.47 -19.35
N LEU A 111 14.25 24.94 -18.19
CA LEU A 111 15.66 25.22 -17.96
C LEU A 111 16.50 23.95 -18.11
N LEU A 112 16.01 22.85 -17.53
CA LEU A 112 16.69 21.56 -17.57
C LEU A 112 16.61 20.92 -18.95
N GLU A 113 15.43 20.87 -19.56
CA GLU A 113 15.18 20.26 -20.88
C GLU A 113 16.02 20.94 -21.96
N TYR A 114 16.14 22.27 -21.92
CA TYR A 114 17.03 23.04 -22.80
C TYR A 114 18.48 22.55 -22.72
N ARG A 115 18.94 22.15 -21.52
CA ARG A 115 20.33 21.72 -21.30
C ARG A 115 20.61 20.26 -21.56
N ILE A 116 19.72 19.37 -21.13
CA ILE A 116 19.95 17.92 -21.22
C ILE A 116 19.30 17.29 -22.46
N GLY A 117 18.42 18.04 -23.14
CA GLY A 117 17.64 17.57 -24.28
C GLY A 117 16.42 16.74 -23.87
N SER A 118 15.41 16.73 -24.75
CA SER A 118 14.10 16.13 -24.48
C SER A 118 14.16 14.64 -24.10
N LEU A 119 14.99 13.83 -24.76
CA LEU A 119 15.09 12.40 -24.43
C LEU A 119 15.58 12.18 -22.98
N ARG A 120 16.63 12.90 -22.57
CA ARG A 120 17.17 12.77 -21.20
C ARG A 120 16.21 13.35 -20.17
N MET A 121 15.51 14.43 -20.52
CA MET A 121 14.44 14.99 -19.70
C MET A 121 13.31 13.99 -19.48
N ALA A 122 12.84 13.32 -20.53
CA ALA A 122 11.79 12.29 -20.43
C ALA A 122 12.25 11.10 -19.56
N LEU A 123 13.47 10.59 -19.78
CA LEU A 123 14.02 9.51 -18.96
C LEU A 123 14.18 9.91 -17.50
N LEU A 124 14.68 11.12 -17.22
CA LEU A 124 14.80 11.66 -15.87
C LEU A 124 13.42 11.80 -15.22
N PHE A 125 12.42 12.32 -15.94
CA PHE A 125 11.07 12.49 -15.42
C PHE A 125 10.44 11.14 -15.05
N VAL A 126 10.44 10.16 -15.96
CA VAL A 126 9.82 8.84 -15.71
C VAL A 126 10.54 8.12 -14.57
N SER A 127 11.87 8.10 -14.57
CA SER A 127 12.64 7.45 -13.50
C SER A 127 12.46 8.13 -12.15
N SER A 128 12.49 9.47 -12.10
CA SER A 128 12.27 10.21 -10.85
C SER A 128 10.85 10.09 -10.32
N LEU A 129 9.85 9.96 -11.20
CA LEU A 129 8.47 9.73 -10.81
C LEU A 129 8.35 8.42 -10.02
N VAL A 130 8.93 7.32 -10.54
CA VAL A 130 8.92 6.04 -9.84
C VAL A 130 9.77 6.08 -8.56
N VAL A 131 11.03 6.51 -8.66
CA VAL A 131 11.99 6.50 -7.55
C VAL A 131 11.50 7.35 -6.38
N SER A 132 10.88 8.51 -6.65
CA SER A 132 10.35 9.37 -5.59
C SER A 132 9.10 8.80 -4.93
N MET A 133 8.27 8.05 -5.65
CA MET A 133 7.04 7.51 -5.08
C MET A 133 7.29 6.28 -4.20
N LEU A 134 8.31 5.45 -4.52
CA LEU A 134 8.56 4.20 -3.80
C LEU A 134 8.58 4.35 -2.27
N PRO A 135 9.31 5.29 -1.65
CA PRO A 135 9.34 5.43 -0.19
C PRO A 135 7.97 5.73 0.44
N GLU A 136 7.12 6.52 -0.22
CA GLU A 136 5.78 6.85 0.28
C GLU A 136 4.89 5.59 0.31
N PHE A 137 4.83 4.88 -0.82
CA PHE A 137 4.02 3.68 -0.94
C PHE A 137 4.49 2.55 -0.02
N LEU A 138 5.80 2.38 0.17
CA LEU A 138 6.38 1.41 1.11
C LEU A 138 5.98 1.69 2.57
N MET A 139 5.77 2.97 2.91
CA MET A 139 5.30 3.42 4.22
C MET A 139 3.77 3.40 4.35
N GLY A 140 3.04 2.93 3.33
CA GLY A 140 1.58 2.92 3.31
C GLY A 140 0.96 4.30 3.10
N SER A 141 1.75 5.28 2.66
CA SER A 141 1.28 6.63 2.31
C SER A 141 0.92 6.69 0.83
N ALA A 142 -0.30 7.14 0.56
CA ALA A 142 -0.85 7.25 -0.79
C ALA A 142 -0.46 8.60 -1.41
N ALA A 143 0.77 8.67 -1.93
CA ALA A 143 1.28 9.89 -2.54
C ALA A 143 0.72 10.11 -3.95
N VAL A 144 0.49 11.38 -4.31
CA VAL A 144 0.04 11.81 -5.64
C VAL A 144 0.82 13.02 -6.12
N GLY A 145 0.89 13.18 -7.43
CA GLY A 145 1.41 14.36 -8.10
C GLY A 145 2.89 14.29 -8.44
N MET A 146 3.29 15.13 -9.39
CA MET A 146 4.63 15.11 -9.97
C MET A 146 5.68 15.86 -9.15
N SER A 147 5.36 16.28 -7.93
CA SER A 147 6.23 17.13 -7.09
C SER A 147 7.56 16.45 -6.72
N GLY A 148 7.57 15.11 -6.52
CA GLY A 148 8.80 14.34 -6.34
C GLY A 148 9.73 14.39 -7.57
N ALA A 149 9.17 14.28 -8.78
CA ALA A 149 9.93 14.43 -10.02
C ALA A 149 10.43 15.88 -10.22
N ILE A 150 9.65 16.89 -9.83
CA ILE A 150 10.09 18.30 -9.83
C ILE A 150 11.25 18.50 -8.84
N CYS A 151 11.19 17.87 -7.65
CA CYS A 151 12.30 17.89 -6.70
C CYS A 151 13.56 17.23 -7.30
N ALA A 152 13.42 16.17 -8.10
CA ALA A 152 14.55 15.60 -8.83
C ALA A 152 15.12 16.57 -9.88
N MET A 153 14.28 17.28 -10.63
CA MET A 153 14.77 18.32 -11.55
C MET A 153 15.51 19.43 -10.79
N PHE A 154 14.98 19.84 -9.65
CA PHE A 154 15.64 20.81 -8.78
C PHE A 154 17.02 20.29 -8.33
N GLY A 155 17.09 19.07 -7.79
CA GLY A 155 18.34 18.44 -7.36
C GLY A 155 19.36 18.32 -8.50
N TYR A 156 18.90 18.00 -9.71
CA TYR A 156 19.75 17.95 -10.89
C TYR A 156 20.33 19.33 -11.23
N LEU A 157 19.48 20.36 -11.23
CA LEU A 157 19.88 21.75 -11.50
C LEU A 157 20.82 22.32 -10.43
N LEU A 158 20.73 21.87 -9.16
CA LEU A 158 21.68 22.26 -8.12
C LEU A 158 23.13 21.92 -8.51
N VAL A 159 23.34 20.76 -9.13
CA VAL A 159 24.67 20.36 -9.62
C VAL A 159 25.01 21.12 -10.88
N LEU A 160 24.08 21.19 -11.84
CA LEU A 160 24.32 21.80 -13.14
C LEU A 160 24.67 23.29 -13.03
N ARG A 161 24.12 24.00 -12.03
CA ARG A 161 24.46 25.38 -11.70
C ARG A 161 25.96 25.62 -11.53
N HIS A 162 26.70 24.66 -10.99
CA HIS A 162 28.15 24.78 -10.82
C HIS A 162 28.94 24.55 -12.12
N HIS A 163 28.30 24.01 -13.14
CA HIS A 163 28.91 23.68 -14.43
C HIS A 163 28.43 24.58 -15.57
N ASP A 164 27.39 25.39 -15.35
CA ASP A 164 26.69 26.13 -16.40
C ASP A 164 26.28 27.54 -15.93
N ARG A 165 26.94 28.57 -16.48
CA ARG A 165 26.74 29.97 -16.06
C ARG A 165 25.31 30.46 -16.29
N TYR A 166 24.67 30.06 -17.38
CA TYR A 166 23.30 30.52 -17.64
C TYR A 166 22.29 29.81 -16.74
N ILE A 167 22.56 28.57 -16.30
CA ILE A 167 21.76 27.95 -15.24
C ILE A 167 21.92 28.70 -13.92
N LEU A 168 23.15 29.12 -13.58
CA LEU A 168 23.42 29.94 -12.39
C LEU A 168 22.69 31.29 -12.41
N GLU A 169 22.66 31.96 -13.57
CA GLU A 169 21.93 33.21 -13.74
C GLU A 169 20.41 33.02 -13.64
N MET A 170 19.89 31.94 -14.24
CA MET A 170 18.44 31.66 -14.25
C MET A 170 17.92 31.06 -12.95
N LEU A 171 18.77 30.39 -12.16
CA LEU A 171 18.48 29.79 -10.86
C LEU A 171 19.42 30.35 -9.78
N PRO A 172 19.26 31.63 -9.40
CA PRO A 172 20.16 32.30 -8.46
C PRO A 172 19.99 31.79 -7.02
N ASP A 173 21.00 32.03 -6.17
CA ASP A 173 21.06 31.53 -4.78
C ASP A 173 19.84 31.88 -3.94
N GLN A 174 19.22 33.03 -4.18
CA GLN A 174 17.99 33.42 -3.49
C GLN A 174 16.82 32.48 -3.79
N VAL A 175 16.64 32.09 -5.07
CA VAL A 175 15.58 31.17 -5.47
C VAL A 175 15.85 29.78 -4.89
N VAL A 176 17.10 29.32 -4.97
CA VAL A 176 17.54 28.04 -4.37
C VAL A 176 17.24 28.01 -2.88
N ARG A 177 17.60 29.08 -2.15
CA ARG A 177 17.35 29.19 -0.71
C ARG A 177 15.85 29.17 -0.39
N ILE A 178 15.02 29.89 -1.14
CA ILE A 178 13.56 29.87 -0.94
C ILE A 178 12.99 28.47 -1.18
N MET A 179 13.41 27.79 -2.24
CA MET A 179 12.96 26.43 -2.55
C MET A 179 13.38 25.42 -1.48
N LEU A 180 14.59 25.53 -0.94
CA LEU A 180 15.06 24.68 0.16
C LEU A 180 14.31 24.97 1.46
N ILE A 181 14.05 26.25 1.78
CA ILE A 181 13.23 26.62 2.95
C ILE A 181 11.82 26.06 2.80
N TRP A 182 11.21 26.19 1.61
CA TRP A 182 9.89 25.63 1.33
C TRP A 182 9.87 24.11 1.51
N LEU A 183 10.85 23.40 0.94
CA LEU A 183 10.99 21.95 1.10
C LEU A 183 11.04 21.52 2.56
N VAL A 184 11.83 22.22 3.39
CA VAL A 184 11.94 21.90 4.82
C VAL A 184 10.66 22.29 5.58
N ALA A 185 10.00 23.39 5.19
CA ALA A 185 8.75 23.85 5.79
C ALA A 185 7.57 22.90 5.53
N CYS A 186 7.62 22.09 4.46
CA CYS A 186 6.62 21.05 4.22
C CYS A 186 6.58 19.96 5.31
N ILE A 187 7.70 19.69 5.99
CA ILE A 187 7.76 18.68 7.07
C ILE A 187 6.84 19.06 8.25
N PRO A 188 7.02 20.20 8.93
CA PRO A 188 6.13 20.59 10.02
C PRO A 188 4.70 20.86 9.51
N ALA A 189 4.52 21.34 8.27
CA ALA A 189 3.19 21.53 7.70
C ALA A 189 2.40 20.22 7.58
N THR A 190 3.07 19.10 7.26
CA THR A 190 2.45 17.77 7.28
C THR A 190 2.28 17.23 8.69
N TYR A 191 3.26 17.43 9.57
CA TYR A 191 3.17 16.96 10.96
C TYR A 191 2.01 17.59 11.75
N PHE A 192 1.70 18.86 11.49
CA PHE A 192 0.59 19.58 12.13
C PHE A 192 -0.71 19.54 11.32
N ASP A 193 -0.84 18.64 10.33
CA ASP A 193 -2.03 18.47 9.49
C ASP A 193 -2.47 19.75 8.74
N ILE A 194 -1.55 20.69 8.52
CA ILE A 194 -1.81 21.95 7.79
C ILE A 194 -1.87 21.66 6.29
N LEU A 195 -0.92 20.89 5.78
CA LEU A 195 -0.82 20.48 4.37
C LEU A 195 -0.34 19.03 4.27
N PRO A 196 -1.11 18.12 3.65
CA PRO A 196 -0.66 16.76 3.40
C PRO A 196 0.38 16.77 2.28
N VAL A 197 1.65 16.63 2.63
CA VAL A 197 2.77 16.64 1.66
C VAL A 197 3.51 15.31 1.70
N ALA A 198 3.76 14.75 0.52
CA ALA A 198 4.59 13.57 0.32
C ALA A 198 6.08 13.92 0.51
N ASN A 199 6.48 14.16 1.76
CA ASN A 199 7.83 14.60 2.09
C ASN A 199 8.90 13.56 1.69
N LEU A 200 8.64 12.26 1.86
CA LEU A 200 9.59 11.23 1.44
C LEU A 200 9.80 11.29 -0.07
N ALA A 201 8.75 11.56 -0.86
CA ALA A 201 8.88 11.75 -2.30
C ALA A 201 9.69 12.99 -2.66
N HIS A 202 9.54 14.10 -1.93
CA HIS A 202 10.31 15.31 -2.19
C HIS A 202 11.81 15.11 -1.94
N PHE A 203 12.17 14.55 -0.78
CA PHE A 203 13.57 14.35 -0.42
C PHE A 203 14.25 13.25 -1.25
N SER A 204 13.56 12.13 -1.50
CA SER A 204 14.10 11.06 -2.36
C SER A 204 14.22 11.52 -3.82
N GLY A 205 13.24 12.29 -4.32
CA GLY A 205 13.32 12.94 -5.62
C GLY A 205 14.52 13.86 -5.72
N LEU A 206 14.68 14.81 -4.79
CA LEU A 206 15.82 15.71 -4.71
C LEU A 206 17.16 14.97 -4.74
N GLY A 207 17.30 13.96 -3.88
CA GLY A 207 18.51 13.13 -3.79
C GLY A 207 18.79 12.36 -5.09
N TYR A 208 17.76 11.76 -5.68
CA TYR A 208 17.87 11.03 -6.95
C TYR A 208 18.36 11.94 -8.09
N GLY A 209 17.73 13.11 -8.25
CA GLY A 209 18.11 14.07 -9.28
C GLY A 209 19.51 14.65 -9.09
N TYR A 210 19.88 14.97 -7.84
CA TYR A 210 21.23 15.39 -7.49
C TYR A 210 22.26 14.32 -7.86
N LEU A 211 22.02 13.07 -7.47
CA LEU A 211 22.90 11.95 -7.79
C LEU A 211 23.01 11.72 -9.30
N ALA A 212 21.88 11.76 -10.02
CA ALA A 212 21.84 11.63 -11.47
C ALA A 212 22.73 12.68 -12.16
N ALA A 213 22.66 13.94 -11.72
CA ALA A 213 23.52 15.00 -12.26
C ALA A 213 24.99 14.81 -11.88
N ARG A 214 25.29 14.43 -10.63
CA ARG A 214 26.66 14.15 -10.19
C ARG A 214 27.31 13.07 -11.04
N VAL A 215 26.57 12.00 -11.35
CA VAL A 215 27.05 10.89 -12.19
C VAL A 215 27.20 11.31 -13.65
N ALA A 216 26.26 12.11 -14.17
CA ALA A 216 26.31 12.61 -15.54
C ALA A 216 27.53 13.52 -15.76
N TYR A 217 27.78 14.46 -14.85
CA TYR A 217 28.81 15.51 -14.96
C TYR A 217 30.09 15.21 -14.16
N ALA A 218 30.26 13.99 -13.65
CA ALA A 218 31.47 13.59 -12.92
C ALA A 218 32.73 13.74 -13.80
N GLN A 219 33.65 14.60 -13.36
CA GLN A 219 34.99 14.74 -13.93
C GLN A 219 36.01 13.95 -13.10
N THR A 220 35.75 12.63 -12.94
CA THR A 220 36.58 11.73 -12.13
C THR A 220 37.08 10.54 -12.96
N PRO A 221 38.20 9.89 -12.59
CA PRO A 221 38.65 8.66 -13.27
C PRO A 221 37.61 7.54 -13.17
N TRP A 222 36.77 7.55 -12.12
CA TRP A 222 35.73 6.56 -11.86
C TRP A 222 34.41 6.82 -12.59
N LYS A 223 34.33 7.80 -13.49
CA LYS A 223 33.07 8.21 -14.15
C LYS A 223 32.35 7.07 -14.87
N VAL A 224 33.09 6.12 -15.46
CA VAL A 224 32.48 4.96 -16.15
C VAL A 224 31.85 4.03 -15.13
N SER A 225 32.60 3.65 -14.09
CA SER A 225 32.09 2.80 -13.00
C SER A 225 30.93 3.45 -12.25
N ALA A 226 30.97 4.77 -12.01
CA ALA A 226 29.88 5.51 -11.38
C ALA A 226 28.61 5.51 -12.24
N ARG A 227 28.74 5.68 -13.57
CA ARG A 227 27.61 5.59 -14.51
C ARG A 227 27.07 4.17 -14.59
N ALA A 228 27.93 3.17 -14.68
CA ALA A 228 27.55 1.76 -14.67
C ALA A 228 26.83 1.39 -13.38
N GLY A 229 27.35 1.82 -12.22
CA GLY A 229 26.73 1.60 -10.92
C GLY A 229 25.37 2.29 -10.79
N PHE A 230 25.24 3.53 -11.27
CA PHE A 230 23.95 4.25 -11.29
C PHE A 230 22.92 3.54 -12.19
N LEU A 231 23.31 3.08 -13.37
CA LEU A 231 22.44 2.31 -14.26
C LEU A 231 22.08 0.96 -13.63
N ALA A 232 23.04 0.26 -13.01
CA ALA A 232 22.77 -0.99 -12.30
C ALA A 232 21.83 -0.79 -11.11
N ALA A 233 21.91 0.35 -10.41
CA ALA A 233 20.99 0.67 -9.32
C ALA A 233 19.53 0.80 -9.79
N HIS A 234 19.26 1.09 -11.08
CA HIS A 234 17.89 1.08 -11.61
C HIS A 234 17.29 -0.33 -11.68
N LEU A 235 18.11 -1.39 -11.61
CA LEU A 235 17.61 -2.76 -11.46
C LEU A 235 16.93 -2.98 -10.09
N LEU A 236 17.10 -2.05 -9.14
CA LEU A 236 16.37 -2.04 -7.88
C LEU A 236 14.95 -1.49 -8.02
N ILE A 237 14.62 -0.77 -9.10
CA ILE A 237 13.28 -0.20 -9.30
C ILE A 237 12.20 -1.29 -9.39
N PRO A 238 12.36 -2.36 -10.21
CA PRO A 238 11.42 -3.47 -10.21
C PRO A 238 11.27 -4.15 -8.85
N ILE A 239 12.37 -4.27 -8.08
CA ILE A 239 12.35 -4.84 -6.73
C ILE A 239 11.54 -3.94 -5.79
N GLY A 240 11.75 -2.63 -5.85
CA GLY A 240 10.98 -1.66 -5.07
C GLY A 240 9.49 -1.67 -5.44
N LEU A 241 9.16 -1.73 -6.73
CA LEU A 241 7.77 -1.85 -7.20
C LEU A 241 7.13 -3.15 -6.72
N TYR A 242 7.85 -4.27 -6.80
CA TYR A 242 7.40 -5.55 -6.26
C TYR A 242 7.12 -5.44 -4.76
N ALA A 243 8.01 -4.78 -4.01
CA ALA A 243 7.86 -4.58 -2.57
C ALA A 243 6.68 -3.67 -2.21
N VAL A 244 6.35 -2.70 -3.08
CA VAL A 244 5.14 -1.85 -2.96
C VAL A 244 3.85 -2.64 -3.23
N VAL A 245 3.87 -3.55 -4.21
CA VAL A 245 2.73 -4.44 -4.53
C VAL A 245 2.56 -5.53 -3.47
N HIS A 246 3.66 -6.01 -2.90
CA HIS A 246 3.69 -7.09 -1.90
C HIS A 246 4.35 -6.64 -0.59
N PRO A 247 3.77 -5.67 0.14
CA PRO A 247 4.33 -5.19 1.40
C PRO A 247 4.03 -6.19 2.52
N VAL A 248 4.77 -7.29 2.57
CA VAL A 248 4.61 -8.40 3.56
C VAL A 248 4.85 -7.98 5.01
N TRP A 249 5.36 -6.77 5.25
CA TRP A 249 5.46 -6.17 6.58
C TRP A 249 4.20 -5.40 6.99
N ASN A 250 3.22 -5.25 6.10
CA ASN A 250 2.00 -4.49 6.33
C ASN A 250 0.84 -5.41 6.75
N ALA A 251 0.27 -5.17 7.91
CA ALA A 251 -0.86 -5.96 8.42
C ALA A 251 -2.13 -5.83 7.56
N ALA A 252 -2.38 -4.65 6.97
CA ALA A 252 -3.53 -4.43 6.09
C ALA A 252 -3.40 -5.19 4.76
N TYR A 253 -2.18 -5.38 4.25
CA TYR A 253 -1.91 -6.24 3.09
C TYR A 253 -2.29 -7.69 3.37
N HIS A 254 -1.87 -8.21 4.52
CA HIS A 254 -2.25 -9.55 4.95
C HIS A 254 -3.74 -9.69 5.23
N TRP A 255 -4.40 -8.64 5.72
CA TRP A 255 -5.86 -8.62 5.84
C TRP A 255 -6.56 -8.65 4.47
N HIS A 256 -6.07 -7.90 3.48
CA HIS A 256 -6.55 -7.95 2.10
C HIS A 256 -6.48 -9.36 1.52
N LEU A 257 -5.31 -10.02 1.63
CA LEU A 257 -5.16 -11.40 1.20
C LEU A 257 -6.08 -12.35 2.00
N GLY A 258 -6.21 -12.13 3.31
CA GLY A 258 -7.08 -12.90 4.20
C GLY A 258 -8.58 -12.82 3.86
N THR A 259 -9.01 -11.75 3.20
CA THR A 259 -10.39 -11.55 2.75
C THR A 259 -10.61 -11.88 1.27
N SER A 260 -9.53 -12.06 0.50
CA SER A 260 -9.58 -12.39 -0.93
C SER A 260 -10.26 -13.73 -1.18
N GLN A 261 -11.19 -13.76 -2.14
CA GLN A 261 -11.88 -15.00 -2.54
C GLN A 261 -11.03 -15.88 -3.45
N SER A 262 -9.93 -15.35 -4.00
CA SER A 262 -9.02 -16.09 -4.89
C SER A 262 -8.16 -17.12 -4.16
N LEU A 263 -7.95 -16.95 -2.85
CA LEU A 263 -7.08 -17.80 -2.04
C LEU A 263 -7.84 -18.95 -1.37
N SER A 264 -7.13 -20.05 -1.14
CA SER A 264 -7.64 -21.17 -0.35
C SER A 264 -7.97 -20.71 1.07
N ARG A 265 -8.87 -21.42 1.76
CA ARG A 265 -9.21 -21.10 3.15
C ARG A 265 -7.99 -21.16 4.07
N GLN A 266 -7.09 -22.11 3.84
CA GLN A 266 -5.88 -22.28 4.65
C GLN A 266 -4.94 -21.07 4.48
N ASP A 267 -4.72 -20.62 3.25
CA ASP A 267 -3.88 -19.45 2.95
C ASP A 267 -4.48 -18.16 3.53
N ARG A 268 -5.81 -18.01 3.45
CA ARG A 268 -6.50 -16.88 4.09
C ARG A 268 -6.29 -16.86 5.59
N ILE A 269 -6.42 -18.00 6.26
CA ILE A 269 -6.17 -18.11 7.70
C ILE A 269 -4.70 -17.80 8.01
N MET A 270 -3.76 -18.29 7.21
CA MET A 270 -2.33 -17.97 7.36
C MET A 270 -2.08 -16.46 7.30
N HIS A 271 -2.62 -15.76 6.31
CA HIS A 271 -2.46 -14.32 6.19
C HIS A 271 -3.16 -13.56 7.32
N LEU A 272 -4.37 -13.94 7.72
CA LEU A 272 -5.03 -13.33 8.88
C LEU A 272 -4.21 -13.51 10.16
N ARG A 273 -3.55 -14.66 10.34
CA ARG A 273 -2.63 -14.89 11.46
C ARG A 273 -1.37 -14.00 11.38
N GLN A 274 -0.82 -13.79 10.19
CA GLN A 274 0.29 -12.85 9.99
C GLN A 274 -0.15 -11.41 10.28
N ALA A 275 -1.33 -11.00 9.84
CA ALA A 275 -1.87 -9.66 10.07
C ALA A 275 -2.00 -9.35 11.58
N VAL A 276 -2.56 -10.27 12.38
CA VAL A 276 -2.64 -10.07 13.85
C VAL A 276 -1.28 -10.13 14.54
N ALA A 277 -0.31 -10.87 13.99
CA ALA A 277 1.05 -10.89 14.52
C ALA A 277 1.80 -9.57 14.28
N ILE A 278 1.55 -8.92 13.14
CA ILE A 278 2.13 -7.61 12.79
C ILE A 278 1.43 -6.49 13.56
N ASN A 279 0.10 -6.48 13.58
CA ASN A 279 -0.68 -5.48 14.28
C ASN A 279 -1.90 -6.11 14.98
N PRO A 280 -1.77 -6.46 16.26
CA PRO A 280 -2.85 -7.11 17.01
C PRO A 280 -4.00 -6.16 17.37
N GLN A 281 -3.86 -4.84 17.18
CA GLN A 281 -4.91 -3.87 17.46
C GLN A 281 -5.98 -3.78 16.35
N LEU A 282 -5.71 -4.38 15.17
CA LEU A 282 -6.62 -4.34 14.02
C LEU A 282 -7.84 -5.24 14.24
N ASP A 283 -8.91 -4.62 14.73
CA ASP A 283 -10.21 -5.27 14.96
C ASP A 283 -10.75 -6.07 13.75
N PRO A 284 -10.75 -5.55 12.51
CA PRO A 284 -11.32 -6.27 11.38
C PRO A 284 -10.66 -7.63 11.12
N VAL A 285 -9.37 -7.76 11.43
CA VAL A 285 -8.59 -8.98 11.18
C VAL A 285 -9.04 -10.09 12.13
N TRP A 286 -9.22 -9.78 13.42
CA TRP A 286 -9.71 -10.74 14.41
C TRP A 286 -11.13 -11.21 14.09
N VAL A 287 -11.99 -10.29 13.66
CA VAL A 287 -13.37 -10.60 13.26
C VAL A 287 -13.39 -11.52 12.05
N GLU A 288 -12.52 -11.30 11.06
CA GLU A 288 -12.41 -12.19 9.90
C GLU A 288 -11.80 -13.54 10.25
N LEU A 289 -10.77 -13.58 11.10
CA LEU A 289 -10.14 -14.82 11.55
C LEU A 289 -11.14 -15.71 12.31
N TYR A 290 -11.92 -15.12 13.22
CA TYR A 290 -13.06 -15.77 13.88
C TYR A 290 -14.05 -16.36 12.87
N LYS A 291 -14.46 -15.59 11.86
CA LYS A 291 -15.40 -16.06 10.82
C LYS A 291 -14.85 -17.25 10.04
N GLN A 292 -13.56 -17.23 9.67
CA GLN A 292 -12.94 -18.34 8.95
C GLN A 292 -12.92 -19.62 9.81
N TYR A 293 -12.58 -19.51 11.10
CA TYR A 293 -12.62 -20.66 12.00
C TYR A 293 -14.05 -21.17 12.24
N LEU A 294 -15.03 -20.28 12.41
CA LEU A 294 -16.42 -20.69 12.59
C LEU A 294 -16.94 -21.46 11.36
N LYS A 295 -16.63 -20.98 10.15
CA LYS A 295 -16.95 -21.69 8.88
C LYS A 295 -16.23 -23.04 8.73
N SER A 296 -15.15 -23.28 9.47
CA SER A 296 -14.45 -24.57 9.49
C SER A 296 -15.00 -25.54 10.54
N GLY A 297 -15.95 -25.11 11.38
CA GLY A 297 -16.44 -25.89 12.52
C GLY A 297 -15.49 -25.91 13.71
N ASN A 298 -14.34 -25.22 13.64
CA ASN A 298 -13.38 -25.15 14.73
C ASN A 298 -13.80 -24.08 15.76
N LEU A 299 -14.74 -24.47 16.64
CA LEU A 299 -15.28 -23.59 17.69
C LEU A 299 -14.21 -23.14 18.70
N HIS A 300 -13.22 -23.98 18.98
CA HIS A 300 -12.11 -23.63 19.88
C HIS A 300 -11.30 -22.44 19.33
N ASN A 301 -10.83 -22.55 18.09
CA ASN A 301 -10.04 -21.48 17.46
C ASN A 301 -10.87 -20.22 17.19
N ALA A 302 -12.15 -20.39 16.83
CA ALA A 302 -13.06 -19.27 16.63
C ALA A 302 -13.23 -18.46 17.92
N TRP A 303 -13.41 -19.13 19.06
CA TRP A 303 -13.59 -18.48 20.37
C TRP A 303 -12.31 -17.84 20.85
N THR A 304 -11.19 -18.55 20.74
CA THR A 304 -9.87 -18.02 21.08
C THR A 304 -9.56 -16.77 20.26
N ALA A 305 -9.78 -16.78 18.95
CA ALA A 305 -9.50 -15.64 18.08
C ALA A 305 -10.34 -14.41 18.43
N ILE A 306 -11.65 -14.56 18.68
CA ILE A 306 -12.48 -13.40 18.98
C ILE A 306 -12.20 -12.82 20.37
N LEU A 307 -11.89 -13.66 21.36
CA LEU A 307 -11.47 -13.20 22.69
C LEU A 307 -10.11 -12.52 22.66
N GLN A 308 -9.14 -13.05 21.91
CA GLN A 308 -7.86 -12.38 21.69
C GLN A 308 -8.04 -11.03 20.99
N GLY A 309 -8.99 -10.92 20.06
CA GLY A 309 -9.35 -9.63 19.47
C GLY A 309 -9.88 -8.62 20.50
N VAL A 310 -10.75 -9.06 21.41
CA VAL A 310 -11.25 -8.24 22.52
C VAL A 310 -10.13 -7.87 23.49
N HIS A 311 -9.24 -8.81 23.82
CA HIS A 311 -8.11 -8.57 24.71
C HIS A 311 -7.14 -7.54 24.12
N ASN A 312 -6.76 -7.70 22.86
CA ASN A 312 -5.84 -6.78 22.20
C ASN A 312 -6.48 -5.42 21.95
N ASN A 313 -7.77 -5.35 21.61
CA ASN A 313 -8.51 -4.09 21.45
C ASN A 313 -9.78 -4.04 22.32
N PRO A 314 -9.66 -3.72 23.63
CA PRO A 314 -10.78 -3.68 24.58
C PRO A 314 -11.89 -2.67 24.28
N SER A 315 -11.62 -1.72 23.38
CA SER A 315 -12.56 -0.70 22.95
C SER A 315 -13.39 -1.12 21.72
N SER A 316 -13.06 -2.24 21.08
CA SER A 316 -13.79 -2.73 19.93
C SER A 316 -15.19 -3.21 20.28
N THR A 317 -16.19 -2.40 19.92
CA THR A 317 -17.60 -2.79 20.04
C THR A 317 -17.97 -3.96 19.13
N THR A 318 -17.32 -4.08 17.96
CA THR A 318 -17.58 -5.15 17.00
C THR A 318 -17.10 -6.49 17.54
N ALA A 319 -15.84 -6.60 17.98
CA ALA A 319 -15.30 -7.83 18.55
C ALA A 319 -16.08 -8.26 19.79
N ILE A 320 -16.39 -7.31 20.69
CA ILE A 320 -17.18 -7.59 21.90
C ILE A 320 -18.55 -8.17 21.55
N ARG A 321 -19.28 -7.57 20.59
CA ARG A 321 -20.59 -8.10 20.16
C ARG A 321 -20.48 -9.47 19.51
N LYS A 322 -19.45 -9.72 18.70
CA LYS A 322 -19.22 -11.02 18.06
C LYS A 322 -18.85 -12.09 19.09
N ALA A 323 -18.02 -11.75 20.08
CA ALA A 323 -17.72 -12.62 21.22
C ALA A 323 -18.99 -12.91 22.03
N ALA A 324 -19.77 -11.89 22.40
CA ALA A 324 -21.02 -12.07 23.13
C ALA A 324 -22.00 -13.02 22.41
N PHE A 325 -22.16 -12.85 21.09
CA PHE A 325 -22.98 -13.74 20.28
C PHE A 325 -22.41 -15.18 20.23
N MET A 326 -21.11 -15.33 20.01
CA MET A 326 -20.48 -16.65 19.93
C MET A 326 -20.57 -17.42 21.26
N GLY A 327 -20.46 -16.72 22.40
CA GLY A 327 -20.61 -17.32 23.73
C GLY A 327 -21.94 -18.07 23.90
N GLN A 328 -23.01 -17.63 23.22
CA GLN A 328 -24.33 -18.28 23.26
C GLN A 328 -24.38 -19.61 22.47
N LEU A 329 -23.43 -19.86 21.57
CA LEU A 329 -23.38 -21.10 20.79
C LEU A 329 -22.87 -22.29 21.62
N PHE A 330 -22.22 -22.06 22.76
CA PHE A 330 -21.74 -23.09 23.66
C PHE A 330 -22.87 -23.60 24.57
N GLN A 331 -23.75 -24.45 24.04
CA GLN A 331 -24.94 -24.91 24.78
C GLN A 331 -24.70 -26.16 25.65
N THR A 332 -23.81 -27.07 25.23
CA THR A 332 -23.52 -28.30 25.98
C THR A 332 -22.62 -28.03 27.19
N PRO A 333 -22.71 -28.82 28.27
CA PRO A 333 -21.85 -28.64 29.45
C PRO A 333 -20.35 -28.69 29.13
N GLU A 334 -19.94 -29.56 28.21
CA GLU A 334 -18.55 -29.70 27.77
C GLU A 334 -18.07 -28.44 27.03
N ASN A 335 -18.88 -27.94 26.10
CA ASN A 335 -18.61 -26.73 25.34
C ASN A 335 -18.55 -25.49 26.24
N ARG A 336 -19.40 -25.41 27.28
CA ARG A 336 -19.34 -24.34 28.28
C ARG A 336 -18.05 -24.38 29.11
N LYS A 337 -17.62 -25.56 29.54
CA LYS A 337 -16.32 -25.72 30.24
C LYS A 337 -15.15 -25.33 29.35
N LEU A 338 -15.19 -25.68 28.06
CA LEU A 338 -14.17 -25.27 27.09
C LEU A 338 -14.15 -23.74 26.91
N ALA A 339 -15.30 -23.12 26.67
CA ALA A 339 -15.41 -21.68 26.49
C ALA A 339 -14.94 -20.90 27.72
N ARG A 340 -15.26 -21.40 28.92
CA ARG A 340 -14.80 -20.79 30.17
C ARG A 340 -13.29 -20.86 30.33
N ARG A 341 -12.69 -22.04 30.09
CA ARG A 341 -11.23 -22.21 30.15
C ARG A 341 -10.50 -21.24 29.23
N ILE A 342 -10.90 -21.15 27.97
CA ILE A 342 -10.28 -20.22 27.00
C ILE A 342 -10.46 -18.75 27.44
N LEU A 343 -11.60 -18.41 28.02
CA LEU A 343 -11.85 -17.06 28.53
C LEU A 343 -10.93 -16.75 29.72
N ASP A 344 -10.75 -17.70 30.64
CA ASP A 344 -9.80 -17.58 31.75
C ASP A 344 -8.36 -17.47 31.22
N ASP A 345 -7.98 -18.27 30.21
CA ASP A 345 -6.64 -18.25 29.61
C ASP A 345 -6.31 -16.94 28.86
N VAL A 346 -7.32 -16.23 28.32
CA VAL A 346 -7.11 -15.00 27.53
C VAL A 346 -7.11 -13.74 28.40
N PHE A 347 -7.86 -13.73 29.50
CA PHE A 347 -8.03 -12.53 30.33
C PHE A 347 -7.43 -12.66 31.73
N ASP A 348 -6.90 -13.82 32.09
CA ASP A 348 -6.30 -14.10 33.40
C ASP A 348 -7.23 -13.64 34.54
N ASP A 349 -6.75 -12.74 35.41
CA ASP A 349 -7.47 -12.24 36.57
C ASP A 349 -8.72 -11.40 36.20
N ASP A 350 -8.77 -10.83 34.99
CA ASP A 350 -9.89 -10.00 34.51
C ASP A 350 -11.02 -10.83 33.89
N ALA A 351 -10.85 -12.15 33.77
CA ALA A 351 -11.82 -13.06 33.18
C ALA A 351 -13.25 -12.92 33.75
N PRO A 352 -13.48 -12.81 35.08
CA PRO A 352 -14.82 -12.61 35.62
C PRO A 352 -15.50 -11.34 35.09
N ALA A 353 -14.79 -10.21 35.05
CA ALA A 353 -15.33 -8.93 34.60
C ALA A 353 -15.66 -8.95 33.09
N TRP A 354 -14.80 -9.58 32.29
CA TRP A 354 -15.05 -9.76 30.86
C TRP A 354 -16.22 -10.70 30.59
N ALA A 355 -16.37 -11.77 31.35
CA ALA A 355 -17.52 -12.66 31.23
C ALA A 355 -18.85 -11.92 31.47
N GLU A 356 -18.92 -11.08 32.51
CA GLU A 356 -20.09 -10.25 32.79
C GLU A 356 -20.36 -9.24 31.67
N ARG A 357 -19.31 -8.56 31.19
CA ARG A 357 -19.43 -7.59 30.10
C ARG A 357 -19.92 -8.23 28.80
N LEU A 358 -19.40 -9.39 28.44
CA LEU A 358 -19.84 -10.14 27.25
C LEU A 358 -21.30 -10.58 27.38
N LEU A 359 -21.71 -11.03 28.57
CA LEU A 359 -23.10 -11.40 28.85
C LEU A 359 -24.06 -10.23 28.70
N ALA A 360 -23.68 -9.05 29.22
CA ALA A 360 -24.49 -7.84 29.12
C ALA A 360 -24.73 -7.39 27.67
N GLN A 361 -23.80 -7.70 26.76
CA GLN A 361 -23.86 -7.34 25.35
C GLN A 361 -24.54 -8.40 24.46
N ALA A 362 -24.93 -9.54 25.03
CA ALA A 362 -25.51 -10.64 24.27
C ALA A 362 -27.01 -10.39 23.97
N PRO A 363 -27.49 -10.57 22.72
CA PRO A 363 -28.90 -10.37 22.38
C PRO A 363 -29.80 -11.32 23.17
N GLY A 364 -30.88 -10.81 23.79
CA GLY A 364 -31.83 -11.63 24.56
C GLY A 364 -31.35 -12.03 25.97
N SER A 365 -30.59 -11.15 26.63
CA SER A 365 -29.87 -11.30 27.92
C SER A 365 -30.67 -11.81 29.14
N GLN A 366 -31.93 -12.21 29.01
CA GLN A 366 -32.71 -12.84 30.09
C GLN A 366 -32.71 -14.38 30.08
N ARG A 367 -32.10 -15.07 29.10
CA ARG A 367 -32.18 -16.56 29.02
C ARG A 367 -30.90 -17.36 29.26
N PHE A 368 -29.73 -16.73 29.42
CA PHE A 368 -28.49 -17.47 29.66
C PHE A 368 -27.65 -16.81 30.76
N ARG A 369 -27.93 -17.16 32.02
CA ARG A 369 -26.91 -17.10 33.06
C ARG A 369 -25.84 -18.13 32.68
N PHE A 370 -24.59 -17.70 32.48
CA PHE A 370 -23.46 -18.62 32.68
C PHE A 370 -23.56 -19.11 34.12
N THR A 371 -24.11 -20.29 34.34
CA THR A 371 -23.98 -20.96 35.64
C THR A 371 -22.59 -21.57 35.67
N LEU A 372 -21.69 -20.89 36.40
CA LEU A 372 -20.36 -21.37 36.75
C LEU A 372 -20.50 -22.70 37.51
N PRO A 373 -19.91 -23.81 37.03
CA PRO A 373 -19.64 -24.94 37.91
C PRO A 373 -18.45 -24.55 38.80
N THR A 374 -18.72 -24.41 40.10
CA THR A 374 -17.69 -24.41 41.14
C THR A 374 -17.04 -25.79 41.18
N ASP A 375 -15.75 -25.93 40.81
CA ASP A 375 -14.77 -26.93 41.28
C ASP A 375 -13.51 -27.04 40.37
N PRO A 376 -12.36 -27.57 40.85
CA PRO A 376 -11.26 -26.90 41.54
C PRO A 376 -10.06 -26.61 40.59
N PRO A 377 -9.00 -25.90 41.03
CA PRO A 377 -7.95 -25.41 40.14
C PRO A 377 -6.92 -26.51 39.86
N ASN A 378 -6.90 -27.02 38.64
CA ASN A 378 -5.70 -27.65 38.10
C ASN A 378 -5.13 -26.73 37.02
N LYS A 379 -4.09 -25.97 37.40
CA LYS A 379 -3.23 -25.24 36.48
C LYS A 379 -2.48 -26.24 35.60
N TYR A 380 -2.65 -26.15 34.29
CA TYR A 380 -1.70 -26.70 33.35
C TYR A 380 -0.81 -25.55 32.88
N GLU A 381 0.50 -25.65 33.12
CA GLU A 381 1.47 -24.65 32.68
C GLU A 381 1.63 -24.71 31.15
N ILE A 382 1.36 -23.59 30.45
CA ILE A 382 1.68 -23.45 29.02
C ILE A 382 2.58 -22.22 28.84
N GLY A 383 3.83 -22.47 28.41
CA GLY A 383 4.87 -21.47 28.20
C GLY A 383 6.19 -22.02 27.65
N LYS A 384 6.20 -23.26 27.13
CA LYS A 384 7.38 -23.80 26.42
C LYS A 384 7.15 -23.82 24.91
N PRO A 385 8.18 -23.50 24.10
CA PRO A 385 8.08 -23.56 22.65
C PRO A 385 7.74 -24.98 22.21
N VAL A 386 6.68 -25.10 21.41
CA VAL A 386 6.32 -26.34 20.72
C VAL A 386 7.44 -26.64 19.72
N LYS A 387 8.09 -27.81 19.84
CA LYS A 387 8.94 -28.32 18.75
C LYS A 387 8.05 -28.54 17.54
N LEU A 388 8.28 -27.78 16.49
CA LEU A 388 7.65 -27.98 15.19
C LEU A 388 7.96 -29.39 14.69
N PRO A 389 7.01 -30.10 14.07
CA PRO A 389 7.34 -31.27 13.26
C PRO A 389 8.30 -30.84 12.16
N GLU A 390 9.28 -31.68 11.82
CA GLU A 390 10.04 -31.47 10.59
C GLU A 390 9.05 -31.36 9.41
N PRO A 391 9.29 -30.46 8.46
CA PRO A 391 8.42 -30.34 7.30
C PRO A 391 8.31 -31.70 6.63
N ALA A 392 7.07 -32.13 6.37
CA ALA A 392 6.84 -33.33 5.57
C ALA A 392 7.63 -33.21 4.27
N ARG A 393 8.36 -34.27 3.92
CA ARG A 393 9.01 -34.37 2.60
C ARG A 393 7.95 -34.05 1.56
N ILE A 394 8.23 -33.05 0.72
CA ILE A 394 7.40 -32.74 -0.42
C ILE A 394 7.54 -33.93 -1.35
N ASP A 395 6.55 -34.83 -1.35
CA ASP A 395 6.44 -35.80 -2.43
C ASP A 395 6.17 -35.00 -3.71
N PRO A 396 6.93 -35.27 -4.79
CA PRO A 396 6.77 -34.54 -6.04
C PRO A 396 5.33 -34.69 -6.55
N ASN A 397 4.82 -33.58 -7.07
CA ASN A 397 3.50 -33.48 -7.70
C ASN A 397 3.26 -34.67 -8.66
N PRO A 398 2.19 -35.47 -8.49
CA PRO A 398 1.90 -36.62 -9.38
C PRO A 398 1.61 -36.22 -10.83
N GLN A 399 1.56 -34.92 -11.14
CA GLN A 399 1.45 -34.40 -12.51
C GLN A 399 2.80 -34.18 -13.21
N ASN A 400 3.93 -34.42 -12.54
CA ASN A 400 5.28 -34.30 -13.10
C ASN A 400 6.04 -35.65 -13.16
N GLU A 401 5.34 -36.77 -12.98
CA GLU A 401 5.95 -38.08 -13.28
C GLU A 401 6.09 -38.23 -14.81
N PRO A 402 7.27 -38.66 -15.31
CA PRO A 402 7.39 -39.08 -16.70
C PRO A 402 6.33 -40.15 -16.98
N LEU A 403 5.58 -39.99 -18.08
CA LEU A 403 4.65 -41.03 -18.53
C LEU A 403 5.38 -42.38 -18.57
N ALA A 404 4.75 -43.41 -18.01
CA ALA A 404 5.29 -44.76 -18.05
C ALA A 404 5.55 -45.16 -19.52
N PRO A 405 6.66 -45.87 -19.81
CA PRO A 405 6.92 -46.35 -21.16
C PRO A 405 5.76 -47.25 -21.63
N PRO A 406 5.42 -47.21 -22.93
CA PRO A 406 4.29 -47.96 -23.47
C PRO A 406 4.46 -49.46 -23.21
N ASP A 407 3.39 -50.09 -22.74
CA ASP A 407 3.34 -51.53 -22.48
C ASP A 407 3.28 -52.30 -23.82
N PRO A 408 4.25 -53.18 -24.13
CA PRO A 408 4.25 -53.95 -25.37
C PRO A 408 3.12 -54.99 -25.46
N ASP A 409 2.42 -55.30 -24.37
CA ASP A 409 1.32 -56.27 -24.34
C ASP A 409 -0.08 -55.61 -24.49
N GLU A 410 -0.16 -54.28 -24.49
CA GLU A 410 -1.40 -53.52 -24.72
C GLU A 410 -1.40 -52.79 -26.08
N ALA A 411 -2.18 -53.31 -27.04
CA ALA A 411 -2.24 -52.81 -28.41
C ALA A 411 -2.72 -51.35 -28.56
N ASP A 412 -3.30 -50.73 -27.51
CA ASP A 412 -3.88 -49.39 -27.55
C ASP A 412 -3.02 -48.28 -26.91
N SER A 413 -1.86 -48.60 -26.32
CA SER A 413 -1.00 -47.62 -25.63
C SER A 413 -0.24 -46.64 -26.56
N ALA A 414 -0.34 -46.78 -27.88
CA ALA A 414 0.43 -45.99 -28.85
C ALA A 414 -0.32 -44.81 -29.51
N ALA A 415 -1.59 -44.55 -29.19
CA ALA A 415 -2.44 -43.69 -30.03
C ALA A 415 -2.62 -42.22 -29.60
N VAL A 416 -2.02 -41.75 -28.51
CA VAL A 416 -2.23 -40.36 -28.05
C VAL A 416 -0.95 -39.54 -28.17
N GLY A 417 -0.66 -39.05 -29.38
CA GLY A 417 0.56 -38.28 -29.62
C GLY A 417 0.68 -37.57 -30.96
N THR A 418 -0.41 -37.03 -31.53
CA THR A 418 -0.30 -36.06 -32.64
C THR A 418 -1.50 -35.09 -32.68
N ALA A 419 -1.29 -33.83 -32.29
CA ALA A 419 -1.79 -32.63 -32.98
C ALA A 419 -1.40 -31.35 -32.21
N THR A 420 -0.63 -30.50 -32.91
CA THR A 420 -0.35 -29.05 -32.79
C THR A 420 -0.89 -28.24 -31.63
#